data_AF-A0A1A8KWK8-F1
#
_entry.id   AF-A0A1A8KWK8-F1
#
_cell.length_a   1.000
_cell.length_b   1.000
_cell.length_c   1.000
_cell.angle_alpha   90.00
_cell.angle_beta   90.00
_cell.angle_gamma   90.00
#
_symmetry.space_group_name_H-M   'P 1'
#
loop_
_entity.id
_entity.type
_entity.pdbx_description
1 polymer ?
#
loop_
_entity_poly.entity_id
_entity_poly.type
_entity_poly.pdbx_seq_one_letter_code
_entity_poly.pdbx_strand_id
1 'polypeptide(L)'
;TGFRVQKECLAFSPLLPDDICELCVRGVNYLGSQMDWLLRRDEVCIILREKAANTKPHQLQVVLKSSGVKIPLMPGQPVTFPREPGCVSKMDSSSFCWPL
;
A
#
# COMPACT_ATOMS: atom_id res chain seq x y z
N THR A 1 -1.03 -8.16 13.43
CA THR A 1 -2.01 -7.14 13.04
C THR A 1 -1.27 -5.83 12.81
N GLY A 2 -1.87 -4.88 12.10
CA GLY A 2 -1.25 -3.58 11.82
C GLY A 2 -0.20 -3.60 10.71
N PHE A 3 0.66 -2.60 10.70
CA PHE A 3 1.74 -2.41 9.73
C PHE A 3 3.05 -3.04 10.22
N ARG A 4 3.79 -3.69 9.31
CA ARG A 4 5.10 -4.25 9.60
C ARG A 4 6.04 -4.06 8.41
N VAL A 5 7.18 -3.43 8.66
CA VAL A 5 8.26 -3.35 7.67
C VAL A 5 8.90 -4.73 7.55
N GLN A 6 8.98 -5.25 6.34
CA GLN A 6 9.70 -6.47 5.97
C GLN A 6 10.77 -6.11 4.92
N LYS A 7 11.66 -7.06 4.64
CA LYS A 7 12.81 -6.85 3.75
C LYS A 7 12.44 -6.19 2.42
N GLU A 8 11.37 -6.66 1.78
CA GLU A 8 10.97 -6.23 0.44
C GLU A 8 9.63 -5.48 0.37
N CYS A 9 8.92 -5.33 1.50
CA CYS A 9 7.58 -4.75 1.50
C CYS A 9 7.18 -4.15 2.85
N LEU A 10 6.15 -3.30 2.82
CA LEU A 10 5.38 -2.90 3.99
C LEU A 10 4.17 -3.83 4.09
N ALA A 11 4.25 -4.84 4.95
CA ALA A 11 3.14 -5.76 5.20
C ALA A 11 2.04 -5.09 6.04
N PHE A 12 0.79 -5.41 5.75
CA PHE A 12 -0.36 -4.98 6.53
C PHE A 12 -1.32 -6.15 6.82
N SER A 13 -1.92 -6.12 8.00
CA SER A 13 -2.97 -7.05 8.42
C SER A 13 -3.94 -6.27 9.31
N PRO A 14 -4.82 -5.46 8.70
CA PRO A 14 -5.72 -4.56 9.42
C PRO A 14 -6.75 -5.38 10.20
N LEU A 15 -6.92 -5.03 11.47
CA LEU A 15 -8.08 -5.40 12.26
C LEU A 15 -8.73 -4.10 12.72
N LEU A 16 -10.06 -4.07 12.70
CA LEU A 16 -10.86 -2.97 13.21
C LEU A 16 -11.91 -3.57 14.16
N PRO A 17 -11.98 -3.13 15.43
CA PRO A 17 -13.04 -3.52 16.35
C PRO A 17 -14.43 -3.22 15.77
N ASP A 18 -15.44 -4.03 16.12
CA ASP A 18 -16.77 -3.95 15.50
C ASP A 18 -17.55 -2.67 15.83
N ASP A 19 -17.22 -2.04 16.96
CA ASP A 19 -17.76 -0.76 17.43
C ASP A 19 -17.11 0.46 16.77
N ILE A 20 -16.03 0.27 16.00
CA ILE A 20 -15.35 1.32 15.25
C ILE A 20 -15.77 1.25 13.78
N CYS A 21 -16.45 2.30 13.30
CA CYS A 21 -16.87 2.38 11.90
C CYS A 21 -15.70 2.65 10.94
N GLU A 22 -14.73 3.45 11.38
CA GLU A 22 -13.63 3.92 10.53
C GLU A 22 -12.36 4.25 11.35
N LEU A 23 -11.19 3.96 10.78
CA LEU A 23 -9.88 4.41 11.27
C LEU A 23 -9.08 5.03 10.13
N CYS A 24 -8.67 6.29 10.32
CA CYS A 24 -7.74 6.99 9.44
C CYS A 24 -6.30 6.86 9.96
N VAL A 25 -5.36 6.40 9.11
CA VAL A 25 -3.92 6.49 9.38
C VAL A 25 -3.27 7.36 8.32
N ARG A 26 -2.81 8.54 8.71
CA ARG A 26 -2.30 9.57 7.79
C ARG A 26 -0.78 9.66 7.84
N GLY A 27 -0.17 10.01 6.72
CA GLY A 27 1.24 10.37 6.65
C GLY A 27 2.23 9.20 6.72
N VAL A 28 1.77 7.96 6.49
CA VAL A 28 2.63 6.79 6.42
C VAL A 28 3.61 6.98 5.26
N ASN A 29 4.91 7.06 5.56
CA ASN A 29 5.92 7.21 4.52
C ASN A 29 6.65 5.88 4.30
N TYR A 30 6.58 5.36 3.09
CA TYR A 30 7.29 4.15 2.69
C TYR A 30 8.06 4.41 1.39
N LEU A 31 9.38 4.21 1.43
CA LEU A 31 10.29 4.48 0.31
C LEU A 31 10.10 5.90 -0.26
N GLY A 32 9.96 6.87 0.63
CA GLY A 32 9.73 8.27 0.25
C GLY A 32 8.31 8.57 -0.21
N SER A 33 7.43 7.59 -0.40
CA SER A 33 6.05 7.81 -0.86
C SER A 33 5.12 7.94 0.35
N GLN A 34 4.43 9.08 0.47
CA GLN A 34 3.51 9.33 1.57
C GLN A 34 2.11 8.81 1.23
N MET A 35 1.53 8.03 2.13
CA MET A 35 0.25 7.36 2.00
C MET A 35 -0.68 7.75 3.14
N ASP A 36 -1.95 7.87 2.80
CA ASP A 36 -3.04 7.89 3.76
C ASP A 36 -3.88 6.63 3.60
N TRP A 37 -4.31 6.08 4.73
CA TRP A 37 -5.06 4.84 4.82
C TRP A 37 -6.38 5.10 5.52
N LEU A 38 -7.42 4.46 5.00
CA LEU A 38 -8.76 4.47 5.54
C LEU A 38 -9.23 3.03 5.72
N LEU A 39 -9.43 2.62 6.96
CA LEU A 39 -9.88 1.29 7.30
C LEU A 39 -11.34 1.38 7.70
N ARG A 40 -12.19 0.56 7.08
CA ARG A 40 -13.61 0.40 7.44
C ARG A 40 -13.90 -1.05 7.75
N ARG A 41 -15.17 -1.35 8.06
CA ARG A 41 -15.62 -2.72 8.38
C ARG A 41 -15.25 -3.74 7.30
N ASP A 42 -15.49 -3.43 6.03
CA ASP A 42 -15.39 -4.42 4.95
C ASP A 42 -14.29 -4.08 3.92
N GLU A 43 -13.72 -2.88 4.00
CA GLU A 43 -12.79 -2.37 3.00
C GLU A 43 -11.63 -1.57 3.61
N VAL A 44 -10.57 -1.46 2.82
CA VAL A 44 -9.44 -0.57 3.05
C VAL A 44 -9.27 0.29 1.82
N CYS A 45 -9.08 1.59 2.02
CA CYS A 45 -8.70 2.53 0.98
C CYS A 45 -7.31 3.10 1.26
N ILE A 46 -6.47 3.17 0.22
CA ILE A 46 -5.14 3.78 0.26
C ILE A 46 -5.10 4.86 -0.80
N ILE A 47 -4.51 6.00 -0.47
CA ILE A 47 -4.14 7.01 -1.45
C ILE A 47 -2.68 7.40 -1.28
N LEU A 48 -1.94 7.39 -2.38
CA LEU A 48 -0.63 8.03 -2.46
C LEU A 48 -0.83 9.53 -2.63
N ARG A 49 -0.20 10.34 -1.78
CA ARG A 49 -0.23 11.79 -1.92
C ARG A 49 0.60 12.23 -3.13
N GLU A 50 0.12 13.26 -3.82
CA GLU A 50 0.91 13.96 -4.82
C GLU A 50 2.15 14.59 -4.17
N LYS A 51 3.26 14.61 -4.90
CA LYS A 51 4.50 15.26 -4.47
C LYS A 51 4.83 16.45 -5.37
N ALA A 52 5.44 17.47 -4.77
CA ALA A 52 6.10 18.54 -5.51
C ALA A 52 7.26 17.97 -6.37
N ALA A 53 7.49 18.60 -7.53
CA ALA A 53 8.04 18.05 -8.77
C ALA A 53 9.48 17.47 -8.77
N ASN A 54 10.15 17.21 -7.65
CA ASN A 54 11.59 16.97 -7.64
C ASN A 54 12.04 15.55 -7.28
N THR A 55 11.13 14.60 -7.06
CA THR A 55 11.50 13.18 -6.88
C THR A 55 10.52 12.27 -7.60
N LYS A 56 11.01 11.40 -8.51
CA LYS A 56 10.19 10.31 -9.07
C LYS A 56 9.88 9.32 -7.93
N PRO A 57 8.62 9.17 -7.50
CA PRO A 57 8.28 8.18 -6.48
C PRO A 57 8.56 6.78 -7.03
N HIS A 58 8.93 5.84 -6.14
CA HIS A 58 8.93 4.44 -6.52
C HIS A 58 7.54 4.04 -7.00
N GLN A 59 7.48 3.21 -8.05
CA GLN A 59 6.22 2.59 -8.44
C GLN A 59 5.87 1.53 -7.40
N LEU A 60 4.79 1.79 -6.67
CA LEU A 60 4.31 0.93 -5.60
C LEU A 60 3.04 0.22 -6.05
N GLN A 61 2.82 -0.95 -5.49
CA GLN A 61 1.60 -1.73 -5.67
C GLN A 61 1.16 -2.33 -4.34
N VAL A 62 -0.14 -2.56 -4.20
CA VAL A 62 -0.70 -3.43 -3.17
C VAL A 62 -0.75 -4.85 -3.73
N VAL A 63 -0.30 -5.82 -2.94
CA VAL A 63 -0.49 -7.24 -3.21
C VAL A 63 -1.39 -7.82 -2.13
N LEU A 64 -2.57 -8.29 -2.52
CA LEU A 64 -3.53 -8.91 -1.61
C LEU A 64 -3.14 -10.36 -1.35
N LYS A 65 -3.11 -10.77 -0.08
CA LYS A 65 -2.56 -12.08 0.28
C LYS A 65 -3.49 -13.22 -0.11
N SER A 66 -4.81 -13.06 -0.03
CA SER A 66 -5.74 -14.15 -0.34
C SER A 66 -5.84 -14.43 -1.84
N SER A 67 -5.90 -13.37 -2.64
CA SER A 67 -6.17 -13.45 -4.09
C SER A 67 -4.91 -13.34 -4.95
N GLY A 68 -3.80 -12.83 -4.40
CA GLY A 68 -2.60 -12.50 -5.16
C GLY A 68 -2.76 -11.29 -6.10
N VAL A 69 -3.92 -10.62 -6.07
CA VAL A 69 -4.21 -9.46 -6.91
C VAL A 69 -3.19 -8.35 -6.63
N LYS A 70 -2.64 -7.80 -7.70
CA LYS A 70 -1.69 -6.68 -7.68
C LYS A 70 -2.39 -5.41 -8.15
N ILE A 71 -2.47 -4.41 -7.29
CA ILE A 71 -3.15 -3.14 -7.55
C ILE A 71 -2.08 -2.02 -7.58
N PRO A 72 -1.84 -1.38 -8.73
CA PRO A 72 -0.96 -0.23 -8.82
C PRO A 72 -1.41 0.91 -7.90
N LEU A 73 -0.46 1.56 -7.22
CA LEU A 73 -0.72 2.79 -6.48
C LEU A 73 -0.24 3.97 -7.31
N MET A 74 -1.20 4.77 -7.79
CA MET A 74 -0.92 5.99 -8.55
C MET A 74 -1.11 7.22 -7.63
N PRO A 75 -0.18 8.20 -7.65
CA PRO A 75 -0.35 9.44 -6.88
C PRO A 75 -1.67 10.13 -7.19
N GLY A 76 -2.35 10.63 -6.16
CA GLY A 76 -3.64 11.31 -6.26
C GLY A 76 -4.84 10.38 -6.51
N GLN A 77 -4.61 9.09 -6.82
CA GLN A 77 -5.67 8.14 -7.10
C GLN A 77 -5.88 7.20 -5.91
N PRO A 78 -7.05 7.25 -5.25
CA PRO A 78 -7.38 6.29 -4.21
C PRO A 78 -7.64 4.92 -4.81
N VAL A 79 -7.18 3.87 -4.12
CA VAL A 79 -7.53 2.48 -4.43
C VAL A 79 -8.26 1.88 -3.22
N THR A 80 -9.33 1.14 -3.49
CA THR A 80 -10.12 0.46 -2.45
C THR A 80 -10.16 -1.02 -2.73
N PHE A 81 -10.02 -1.83 -1.69
CA PHE A 81 -10.04 -3.29 -1.76
C PHE A 81 -10.62 -3.90 -0.48
N PRO A 82 -11.03 -5.18 -0.49
CA PRO A 82 -11.57 -5.85 0.70
C PRO A 82 -10.63 -5.77 1.91
N ARG A 83 -11.18 -5.71 3.12
CA ARG A 83 -10.37 -5.72 4.34
C ARG A 83 -9.74 -7.10 4.55
N GLU A 84 -8.52 -7.26 4.04
CA GLU A 84 -7.72 -8.48 4.17
C GLU A 84 -6.23 -8.17 4.39
N PRO A 85 -5.41 -9.17 4.76
CA PRO A 85 -3.96 -9.01 4.79
C PRO A 85 -3.37 -8.80 3.39
N GLY A 86 -2.28 -8.02 3.33
CA GLY A 86 -1.55 -7.78 2.09
C GLY A 86 -0.20 -7.12 2.36
N CYS A 87 0.43 -6.62 1.30
CA CYS A 87 1.62 -5.80 1.44
C CYS A 87 1.67 -4.71 0.37
N VAL A 88 2.32 -3.60 0.71
CA VAL A 88 2.78 -2.63 -0.28
C VAL A 88 4.21 -2.96 -0.66
N SER A 89 4.44 -3.25 -1.94
CA SER A 89 5.76 -3.56 -2.48
C SER A 89 6.12 -2.59 -3.60
N LYS A 90 7.40 -2.57 -3.97
CA LYS A 90 7.79 -2.04 -5.28
C LYS A 90 7.15 -2.92 -6.37
N MET A 91 6.83 -2.32 -7.51
CA MET A 91 6.63 -3.10 -8.73
C MET A 91 7.97 -3.73 -9.12
N ASP A 92 7.96 -4.98 -9.53
CA ASP A 92 9.13 -5.63 -10.10
C ASP A 92 9.48 -4.88 -11.40
N SER A 93 10.61 -4.17 -11.41
CA SER A 93 11.21 -3.73 -12.66
C SER A 93 11.68 -5.00 -13.38
N SER A 94 10.94 -5.45 -14.39
CA SER A 94 11.41 -6.49 -15.31
C SER A 94 12.60 -5.96 -16.10
N SER A 95 13.78 -5.90 -15.46
CA SER A 95 15.06 -5.56 -16.06
C SER A 95 16.18 -5.83 -15.05
N PHE A 96 16.41 -7.09 -14.71
CA PHE A 96 17.76 -7.54 -14.36
C PHE A 96 18.19 -8.55 -15.42
N CYS A 97 18.45 -8.03 -16.62
CA CYS A 97 19.24 -8.74 -17.62
C CYS A 97 20.70 -8.67 -17.17
N TRP A 98 21.12 -9.59 -16.29
CA TRP A 98 22.53 -9.89 -16.16
C TRP A 98 22.83 -11.04 -17.13
N PRO A 99 23.74 -10.86 -18.12
CA PRO A 99 24.14 -11.98 -18.95
C PRO A 99 24.95 -12.97 -18.10
N LEU A 100 24.70 -14.27 -18.35
CA LEU A 100 25.49 -15.41 -17.87
C LEU A 100 26.84 -15.45 -18.57
#